data_AF-A0A087YGR4-F1
#
_entry.id   AF-A0A087YGR4-F1
#
_cell.length_a   1.000
_cell.length_b   1.000
_cell.length_c   1.000
_cell.angle_alpha   90.00
_cell.angle_beta   90.00
_cell.angle_gamma   90.00
#
_symmetry.space_group_name_H-M   'P 1'
#
loop_
_entity.id
_entity.type
_entity.pdbx_description
1 polymer ?
#
loop_
_entity_poly.entity_id
_entity_poly.type
_entity_poly.pdbx_seq_one_letter_code
_entity_poly.pdbx_strand_id
1 'polypeptide(L)' 'MPAGVSWPRYIRMLGASVLAMFAGAQVVHQYYLPDLSIPEIPPKPGELRTELHGYKAREEAAAAFQGLK' A
#
# COMPACT_ATOMS: atom_id res chain seq x y z
N MET A 1 -35.64 4.32 -2.81
CA MET A 1 -34.55 4.55 -1.83
C MET A 1 -33.78 3.24 -1.67
N PRO A 2 -32.47 3.18 -1.94
CA PRO A 2 -31.70 1.93 -1.79
C PRO A 2 -31.73 1.47 -0.33
N ALA A 3 -32.05 0.19 -0.09
CA ALA A 3 -32.06 -0.44 1.24
C ALA A 3 -32.80 0.34 2.36
N GLY A 4 -33.84 1.12 2.02
CA GLY A 4 -34.61 1.91 2.99
C GLY A 4 -33.91 3.18 3.50
N VAL A 5 -32.76 3.58 2.94
CA VAL A 5 -32.07 4.83 3.30
C VAL A 5 -32.22 5.91 2.24
N SER A 6 -32.18 7.18 2.66
CA SER A 6 -32.21 8.31 1.72
C SER A 6 -30.98 8.31 0.81
N TRP A 7 -31.15 8.78 -0.42
CA TRP A 7 -30.08 8.91 -1.40
C TRP A 7 -28.83 9.64 -0.87
N PRO A 8 -28.94 10.79 -0.18
CA PRO A 8 -27.77 11.45 0.40
C PRO A 8 -27.02 10.58 1.41
N ARG A 9 -27.74 9.78 2.22
CA ARG A 9 -27.12 8.87 3.19
C ARG A 9 -26.40 7.72 2.49
N TYR A 10 -27.03 7.16 1.45
CA TYR A 10 -26.42 6.10 0.64
C TYR A 10 -25.12 6.56 -0.03
N ILE A 11 -25.13 7.73 -0.69
CA ILE A 11 -23.95 8.26 -1.39
C ILE A 11 -22.81 8.58 -0.42
N ARG A 12 -23.11 9.12 0.78
CA ARG A 12 -22.09 9.34 1.81
C ARG A 12 -21.43 8.04 2.24
N MET A 13 -22.22 7.00 2.50
CA MET A 13 -21.68 5.70 2.90
C MET A 13 -20.84 5.09 1.76
N LEU A 14 -21.34 5.10 0.54
CA LEU A 14 -20.61 4.60 -0.63
C LEU A 14 -19.28 5.33 -0.82
N GLY A 15 -19.30 6.66 -0.75
CA GLY A 15 -18.09 7.48 -0.85
C GLY A 15 -17.08 7.17 0.27
N ALA A 16 -17.55 7.05 1.52
CA ALA A 16 -16.70 6.69 2.65
C ALA A 16 -16.05 5.31 2.46
N SER A 17 -16.80 4.32 1.98
CA SER A 17 -16.27 2.97 1.70
C SER A 17 -15.18 2.98 0.63
N VAL A 18 -15.41 3.71 -0.47
CA VAL A 18 -14.41 3.84 -1.55
C VAL A 18 -13.16 4.57 -1.06
N LEU A 19 -13.32 5.65 -0.29
CA LEU A 19 -12.18 6.37 0.29
C LEU A 19 -11.40 5.50 1.27
N ALA A 20 -12.07 4.73 2.12
CA ALA A 20 -11.42 3.79 3.03
C ALA A 20 -10.63 2.71 2.28
N MET A 21 -11.18 2.20 1.17
CA MET A 21 -10.48 1.25 0.28
C MET A 21 -9.19 1.85 -0.29
N PHE A 22 -9.25 3.08 -0.82
CA PHE A 22 -8.06 3.76 -1.35
C PHE A 22 -7.03 4.08 -0.27
N ALA A 23 -7.48 4.52 0.91
CA ALA A 23 -6.59 4.77 2.04
C ALA A 23 -5.86 3.47 2.48
N GLY A 24 -6.60 2.35 2.57
CA GLY A 24 -6.01 1.04 2.90
C GLY A 24 -4.99 0.58 1.86
N ALA A 25 -5.32 0.72 0.56
CA ALA A 25 -4.38 0.41 -0.52
C ALA A 25 -3.11 1.27 -0.42
N GLN A 26 -3.23 2.58 -0.20
CA GLN A 26 -2.07 3.44 -0.07
C GLN A 26 -1.21 3.08 1.14
N VAL A 27 -1.81 2.72 2.28
CA VAL A 27 -1.07 2.32 3.48
C VAL A 27 -0.20 1.09 3.21
N VAL A 28 -0.71 0.07 2.51
CA VAL A 28 0.11 -1.12 2.22
C VAL A 28 1.24 -0.81 1.24
N HIS A 29 1.02 0.07 0.26
CA HIS A 29 2.08 0.52 -0.65
C HIS A 29 3.17 1.29 0.09
N GLN A 30 2.82 2.16 1.04
CA GLN A 30 3.78 2.90 1.85
C GLN A 30 4.51 2.01 2.86
N TYR A 31 3.81 1.00 3.40
CA TYR A 31 4.36 0.13 4.44
C TYR A 31 5.33 -0.91 3.88
N TYR A 32 4.96 -1.59 2.79
CA TYR A 32 5.80 -2.64 2.20
C TYR A 32 6.73 -2.11 1.11
N LEU A 33 6.45 -0.93 0.57
CA LEU A 33 7.20 -0.32 -0.53
C LEU A 33 7.50 -1.33 -1.65
N PRO A 34 6.48 -1.97 -2.24
CA PRO A 34 6.69 -3.00 -3.23
C PRO A 34 7.43 -2.42 -4.44
N ASP A 35 8.35 -3.20 -5.01
CA ASP A 35 8.93 -2.87 -6.30
C ASP A 35 7.84 -3.02 -7.38
N LEU A 36 7.52 -1.91 -8.04
CA LEU A 36 6.53 -1.84 -9.11
C LEU A 36 7.20 -1.87 -10.50
N SER A 37 8.52 -2.02 -10.56
CA SER A 37 9.23 -2.16 -11.82
C SER A 37 8.85 -3.50 -12.47
N ILE A 38 8.51 -3.44 -13.76
CA ILE A 38 8.24 -4.63 -14.55
C ILE A 38 9.46 -4.86 -15.45
N PRO A 39 10.21 -5.94 -15.27
CA PRO A 39 11.33 -6.25 -16.15
C PRO A 39 10.80 -6.61 -17.56
N GLU A 40 11.48 -6.15 -18.61
CA GLU A 40 11.12 -6.49 -20.00
C GLU A 40 11.14 -8.00 -20.26
N ILE A 41 12.07 -8.71 -19.61
CA ILE A 41 12.19 -10.16 -19.67
C ILE A 41 11.65 -10.75 -18.36
N PRO A 42 10.60 -11.60 -18.41
CA PRO A 42 10.09 -12.26 -17.22
C PRO A 42 11.20 -13.08 -16.54
N PRO A 43 11.32 -13.02 -15.21
CA PRO A 43 12.26 -13.87 -14.49
C PRO A 43 11.89 -15.35 -14.68
N LYS A 44 12.90 -16.22 -14.65
CA LYS A 44 12.64 -17.66 -14.76
C LYS A 44 11.82 -18.13 -13.55
N PRO A 45 11.03 -19.21 -13.70
CA PRO A 45 10.29 -19.78 -12.58
C PRO A 45 11.24 -20.07 -11.40
N GLY A 46 10.96 -19.48 -10.23
CA GLY A 46 11.78 -19.62 -9.03
C GLY A 46 12.86 -18.52 -8.82
N GLU A 47 13.11 -17.65 -9.80
CA GLU A 47 14.06 -16.53 -9.67
C GLU A 47 13.38 -15.20 -9.26
N LEU A 48 12.06 -15.22 -9.01
CA LEU A 48 11.30 -14.06 -8.54
C LEU A 48 11.80 -13.61 -7.17
N ARG A 49 12.47 -12.46 -7.14
CA ARG A 49 12.88 -11.81 -5.89
C ARG A 49 11.71 -11.02 -5.33
N THR A 50 11.22 -11.42 -4.16
CA THR A 50 10.16 -10.71 -3.42
C THR A 50 10.75 -10.14 -2.15
N GLU A 51 11.43 -9.00 -2.26
CA GLU A 51 12.02 -8.33 -1.11
C GLU A 51 11.05 -7.31 -0.50
N LEU A 52 11.05 -7.21 0.84
CA LEU A 52 10.27 -6.21 1.57
C LEU A 52 11.08 -4.92 1.73
N HIS A 53 11.20 -4.15 0.64
CA HIS A 53 12.03 -2.93 0.62
C HIS A 53 11.63 -1.92 1.71
N GLY A 54 10.34 -1.82 2.06
CA GLY A 54 9.87 -0.93 3.12
C GLY A 54 10.45 -1.24 4.51
N TYR A 55 10.70 -2.51 4.84
CA TYR A 55 11.33 -2.89 6.11
C TYR A 55 12.82 -2.53 6.11
N LYS A 56 13.54 -2.84 5.03
CA LYS A 56 14.97 -2.51 4.88
C LYS A 56 15.21 -1.00 5.00
N ALA A 57 14.41 -0.21 4.29
CA ALA A 57 14.51 1.26 4.32
C ALA A 57 14.28 1.82 5.74
N ARG A 58 13.40 1.20 6.54
CA ARG A 58 13.19 1.61 7.94
C ARG A 58 14.34 1.22 8.86
N GLU A 59 14.93 0.04 8.68
CA GLU A 59 16.11 -0.39 9.44
C GLU A 59 17.30 0.53 9.16
N GLU A 60 17.56 0.84 7.88
CA GLU A 60 18.61 1.77 7.46
C GLU A 60 18.40 3.16 8.04
N ALA A 61 17.17 3.69 7.99
CA ALA A 61 16.83 4.98 8.58
C ALA A 61 17.03 4.99 10.11
N ALA A 62 16.66 3.93 10.81
CA ALA A 62 16.84 3.81 12.25
C ALA A 62 18.33 3.75 12.63
N ALA A 63 19.15 3.00 11.88
CA ALA A 63 20.59 2.92 12.08
C ALA A 63 21.29 4.26 11.83
N ALA A 64 20.90 4.97 10.75
CA ALA A 64 21.43 6.30 10.46
C ALA A 64 21.10 7.33 11.57
N PHE A 65 19.89 7.25 12.13
CA PHE A 65 19.48 8.12 13.24
C PHE A 65 20.25 7.84 14.54
N GLN A 66 20.68 6.60 14.76
CA GLN A 66 21.51 6.22 15.91
C GLN A 66 22.96 6.71 15.77
N GLY A 67 23.53 6.70 14.55
CA GLY A 67 24.88 7.22 14.30
C GLY A 67 25.01 8.74 14.33
N LEU A 68 23.88 9.46 14.28
CA LEU A 68 23.80 10.93 14.36
C LEU A 68 23.70 11.45 15.80
N LYS A 69 23.58 10.56 16.79
CA LYS A 69 23.34 10.86 18.20
C LYS A 69 24.59 10.59 19.04
#